data_AF-A0A534LNC1-F1
#
_entry.id   AF-A0A534LNC1-F1
#
_cell.length_a   1.000
_cell.length_b   1.000
_cell.length_c   1.000
_cell.angle_alpha   90.00
_cell.angle_beta   90.00
_cell.angle_gamma   90.00
#
_symmetry.space_group_name_H-M   'P 1'
#
loop_
_entity.id
_entity.type
_entity.pdbx_description
1 polymer ?
#
loop_
_entity_poly.entity_id
_entity_poly.type
_entity_poly.pdbx_seq_one_letter_code
_entity_poly.pdbx_strand_id
1 'polypeptide(L)'
;MPGSELADAYSVKPVLNRLPRPKFDGQAFTVPLRDLIAGEEQTLVFRIGVPARPAGKAALLRFSLVEVAQSVEVTFTDDPRLWNAETNPYPRTLLSSAEATVLMQRAVQTKEASALQKAETIMRTLATDAGAATALRANATLNEVVTTMRDAQATVARSGLQLSESAKKEFLQATTVIGKKKPKR
;
A
#
# COMPACT_ATOMS: atom_id res chain seq x y z
N MET A 1 16.88 -13.88 5.29
CA MET A 1 18.14 -14.15 4.55
C MET A 1 19.22 -13.18 5.06
N PRO A 2 20.50 -13.60 5.21
CA PRO A 2 21.57 -12.68 5.61
C PRO A 2 21.72 -11.50 4.64
N GLY A 3 21.92 -10.29 5.17
CA GLY A 3 22.03 -9.06 4.39
C GLY A 3 20.71 -8.48 3.88
N SER A 4 19.57 -9.12 4.15
CA SER A 4 18.26 -8.50 3.89
C SER A 4 17.91 -7.47 4.95
N GLU A 5 17.31 -6.37 4.53
CA GLU A 5 16.95 -5.26 5.41
C GLU A 5 15.45 -5.00 5.37
N LEU A 6 14.81 -4.96 6.54
CA LEU A 6 13.42 -4.53 6.65
C LEU A 6 13.38 -3.00 6.65
N ALA A 7 13.05 -2.40 5.50
CA ALA A 7 13.02 -0.96 5.33
C ALA A 7 11.79 -0.35 6.02
N ASP A 8 10.60 -0.88 5.74
CA ASP A 8 9.34 -0.39 6.27
C ASP A 8 8.29 -1.50 6.41
N ALA A 9 7.34 -1.30 7.32
CA ALA A 9 6.21 -2.17 7.54
C ALA A 9 4.93 -1.34 7.73
N TYR A 10 3.85 -1.76 7.10
CA TYR A 10 2.57 -1.05 7.07
C TYR A 10 1.41 -2.01 7.29
N SER A 11 0.38 -1.54 7.98
CA SER A 11 -0.97 -2.09 7.89
C SER A 11 -1.77 -1.24 6.92
N VAL A 12 -2.54 -1.89 6.05
CA VAL A 12 -3.33 -1.22 5.01
C VAL A 12 -4.81 -1.56 5.16
N LYS A 13 -5.61 -0.54 5.46
CA LYS A 13 -7.08 -0.53 5.29
C LYS A 13 -7.64 0.89 5.43
N PRO A 14 -8.37 1.44 4.43
CA PRO A 14 -7.79 2.09 3.22
C PRO A 14 -6.63 3.07 3.48
N VAL A 15 -6.43 3.49 4.73
CA VAL A 15 -5.33 4.37 5.10
C VAL A 15 -4.08 3.53 5.38
N LEU A 16 -2.94 4.03 4.89
CA LEU A 16 -1.63 3.46 5.19
C LEU A 16 -1.23 3.80 6.62
N ASN A 17 -1.16 2.79 7.49
CA ASN A 17 -0.67 2.95 8.86
C ASN A 17 0.71 2.33 8.99
N ARG A 18 1.73 3.15 9.26
CA ARG A 18 3.08 2.65 9.52
C ARG A 18 3.07 1.85 10.83
N LEU A 19 3.53 0.61 10.76
CA LEU A 19 3.64 -0.24 11.94
C LEU A 19 4.82 0.25 12.81
N PRO A 20 4.78 -0.04 14.13
CA PRO A 20 5.91 0.23 15.00
C PRO A 20 7.18 -0.39 14.45
N ARG A 21 8.33 0.25 14.72
CA ARG A 21 9.61 -0.29 14.30
C ARG A 21 9.76 -1.74 14.79
N PRO A 22 10.06 -2.69 13.89
CA PRO A 22 10.29 -4.07 14.25
C PRO A 22 11.40 -4.16 15.31
N LYS A 23 11.17 -4.96 16.35
CA LYS A 23 12.21 -5.28 17.34
C LYS A 23 12.95 -6.51 16.87
N PHE A 24 14.27 -6.42 16.80
CA PHE A 24 15.12 -7.58 16.51
C PHE A 24 15.60 -8.18 17.84
N ASP A 25 15.33 -9.47 18.06
CA ASP A 25 15.73 -10.20 19.26
C ASP A 25 16.99 -11.07 19.06
N GLY A 26 17.64 -10.95 17.91
CA GLY A 26 18.78 -11.78 17.52
C GLY A 26 18.42 -12.93 16.58
N GLN A 27 17.15 -13.33 16.50
CA GLN A 27 16.67 -14.40 15.63
C GLN A 27 15.57 -13.95 14.67
N ALA A 28 14.67 -13.08 15.13
CA ALA A 28 13.53 -12.63 14.36
C ALA A 28 13.28 -11.12 14.55
N PHE A 29 12.71 -10.51 13.51
CA PHE A 29 12.08 -9.20 13.63
C PHE A 29 10.63 -9.41 14.07
N THR A 30 10.29 -8.94 15.25
CA THR A 30 8.93 -8.97 15.79
C THR A 30 8.26 -7.60 15.59
N VAL A 31 7.12 -7.60 14.90
CA VAL A 31 6.29 -6.41 14.71
C VAL A 31 5.03 -6.58 15.56
N PRO A 32 4.83 -5.78 16.62
CA PRO A 32 3.59 -5.84 17.40
C PRO A 32 2.44 -5.30 16.55
N LEU A 33 1.49 -6.17 16.24
CA LEU A 33 0.24 -5.77 15.60
C LEU A 33 -0.74 -5.38 16.71
N ARG A 34 -1.33 -4.19 16.59
CA ARG A 34 -2.40 -3.72 17.47
C ARG A 34 -3.70 -3.69 16.67
N ASP A 35 -4.81 -3.76 17.39
CA ASP A 35 -6.15 -3.55 16.82
C ASP A 35 -6.53 -4.55 15.71
N LEU A 36 -6.07 -5.80 15.83
CA LEU A 36 -6.53 -6.87 14.95
C LEU A 36 -7.99 -7.20 15.28
N ILE A 37 -8.91 -6.94 14.34
CA ILE A 37 -10.33 -7.28 14.51
C ILE A 37 -10.57 -8.69 13.96
N ALA A 38 -11.12 -9.57 14.81
CA ALA A 38 -11.45 -10.93 14.41
C ALA A 38 -12.56 -10.94 13.34
N GLY A 39 -12.40 -11.75 12.30
CA GLY A 39 -13.33 -11.84 11.18
C GLY A 39 -13.18 -10.73 10.13
N GLU A 40 -12.24 -9.79 10.32
CA GLU A 40 -11.92 -8.77 9.33
C GLU A 40 -10.61 -9.08 8.59
N GLU A 41 -10.63 -8.95 7.26
CA GLU A 41 -9.42 -9.02 6.44
C GLU A 41 -8.45 -7.90 6.82
N GLN A 42 -7.16 -8.22 6.91
CA GLN A 42 -6.11 -7.23 7.19
C GLN A 42 -4.92 -7.49 6.28
N THR A 43 -4.45 -6.43 5.64
CA THR A 43 -3.30 -6.53 4.74
C THR A 43 -2.09 -5.86 5.38
N LEU A 44 -1.04 -6.66 5.56
CA LEU A 44 0.26 -6.17 6.01
C LEU A 44 1.19 -6.09 4.80
N VAL A 45 1.86 -4.95 4.64
CA VAL A 45 2.82 -4.73 3.56
C VAL A 45 4.19 -4.45 4.16
N PHE A 46 5.18 -5.21 3.70
CA PHE A 46 6.57 -5.07 4.12
C PHE A 46 7.43 -4.68 2.92
N ARG A 47 8.27 -3.66 3.08
CA ARG A 47 9.29 -3.30 2.09
C ARG A 47 10.63 -3.83 2.57
N ILE A 48 11.23 -4.70 1.77
CA ILE A 48 12.43 -5.45 2.15
C ILE A 48 13.50 -5.25 1.09
N GLY A 49 14.67 -4.78 1.51
CA GLY A 49 15.87 -4.78 0.70
C GLY A 49 16.42 -6.20 0.61
N VAL A 50 16.62 -6.68 -0.61
CA VAL A 50 17.16 -8.00 -0.89
C VAL A 50 18.55 -7.83 -1.51
N PRO A 51 19.63 -8.35 -0.90
CA PRO A 51 20.96 -8.24 -1.46
C PRO A 51 21.08 -9.04 -2.77
N ALA A 52 21.96 -8.58 -3.66
CA ALA A 52 22.29 -9.29 -4.89
C ALA A 52 22.86 -10.69 -4.57
N ARG A 53 22.48 -11.69 -5.36
CA ARG A 53 22.96 -13.07 -5.27
C ARG A 53 23.04 -13.70 -6.66
N PRO A 54 23.83 -14.77 -6.84
CA PRO A 54 23.81 -15.56 -8.07
C PRO A 54 22.41 -16.07 -8.41
N ALA A 55 22.17 -16.34 -9.69
CA ALA A 55 20.90 -16.89 -10.16
C ALA A 55 20.48 -18.16 -9.39
N GLY A 56 19.19 -18.28 -9.12
CA GLY A 56 18.62 -19.39 -8.36
C GLY A 56 17.50 -18.95 -7.42
N LYS A 57 16.89 -19.93 -6.74
CA LYS A 57 15.86 -19.69 -5.72
C LYS A 57 16.48 -19.53 -4.35
N ALA A 58 15.92 -18.64 -3.54
CA ALA A 58 16.26 -18.54 -2.13
C ALA A 58 15.03 -18.23 -1.29
N ALA A 59 14.99 -18.76 -0.07
CA ALA A 59 14.04 -18.30 0.94
C ALA A 59 14.45 -16.90 1.42
N LEU A 60 13.59 -15.91 1.20
CA LEU A 60 13.81 -14.53 1.66
C LEU A 60 13.57 -14.44 3.16
N LEU A 61 12.37 -14.82 3.58
CA LEU A 61 11.92 -14.74 4.98
C LEU A 61 10.91 -15.84 5.28
N ARG A 62 10.78 -16.13 6.57
CA ARG A 62 9.66 -16.88 7.13
C ARG A 62 8.82 -15.91 7.93
N PHE A 63 7.57 -15.75 7.53
CA PHE A 63 6.57 -15.00 8.26
C PHE A 63 5.84 -15.92 9.23
N SER A 64 5.57 -15.43 10.43
CA SER A 64 4.72 -16.13 11.40
C SER A 64 3.79 -15.14 12.09
N LEU A 65 2.51 -15.47 12.09
CA LEU A 65 1.44 -14.76 12.80
C LEU A 65 0.58 -15.84 13.44
N VAL A 66 0.34 -15.78 14.75
CA VAL A 66 -0.47 -16.72 15.57
C VAL A 66 -1.06 -17.89 14.77
N GLU A 67 -0.44 -19.08 14.89
CA GLU A 67 -0.80 -20.35 14.21
C GLU A 67 -0.58 -20.44 12.69
N VAL A 68 -0.24 -19.33 12.03
CA VAL A 68 0.13 -19.29 10.61
C VAL A 68 1.63 -19.09 10.47
N ALA A 69 2.29 -19.94 9.67
CA ALA A 69 3.66 -19.75 9.25
C ALA A 69 3.78 -19.93 7.73
N GLN A 70 4.43 -18.98 7.06
CA GLN A 70 4.60 -19.00 5.62
C GLN A 70 6.02 -18.59 5.23
N SER A 71 6.60 -19.29 4.28
CA SER A 71 7.89 -18.91 3.70
C SER A 71 7.66 -18.10 2.43
N VAL A 72 8.40 -17.01 2.28
CA VAL A 72 8.45 -16.21 1.06
C VAL A 72 9.74 -16.55 0.33
N GLU A 73 9.61 -17.00 -0.91
CA GLU A 73 10.73 -17.29 -1.79
C GLU A 73 10.95 -16.14 -2.78
N VAL A 74 12.21 -15.94 -3.16
CA VAL A 74 12.63 -15.04 -4.23
C VAL A 74 13.45 -15.82 -5.25
N THR A 75 13.34 -15.42 -6.52
CA THR A 75 14.13 -15.99 -7.61
C THR A 75 15.06 -14.92 -8.15
N PHE A 76 16.36 -15.20 -8.14
CA PHE A 76 17.40 -14.40 -8.76
C PHE A 76 17.64 -14.91 -10.18
N THR A 77 17.83 -14.01 -11.13
CA THR A 77 18.00 -14.33 -12.54
C THR A 77 19.02 -13.40 -13.19
N ASP A 78 19.86 -13.97 -14.05
CA ASP A 78 20.78 -13.22 -14.90
C ASP A 78 20.12 -12.80 -16.22
N ASP A 79 18.89 -13.24 -16.50
CA ASP A 79 18.14 -12.82 -17.70
C ASP A 79 17.60 -11.38 -17.53
N PRO A 80 18.11 -10.40 -18.30
CA PRO A 80 17.69 -9.01 -18.19
C PRO A 80 16.22 -8.78 -18.56
N ARG A 81 15.61 -9.69 -19.32
CA ARG A 81 14.19 -9.61 -19.69
C ARG A 81 13.27 -9.79 -18.48
N LEU A 82 13.78 -10.45 -17.43
CA LEU A 82 13.01 -10.80 -16.24
C LEU A 82 13.26 -9.84 -15.06
N TRP A 83 14.15 -8.86 -15.18
CA TRP A 83 14.49 -7.94 -14.07
C TRP A 83 13.32 -7.15 -13.53
N ASN A 84 12.33 -6.83 -14.38
CA ASN A 84 11.10 -6.14 -13.99
C ASN A 84 9.87 -7.03 -14.09
N ALA A 85 10.04 -8.35 -14.25
CA ALA A 85 8.94 -9.27 -14.31
C ALA A 85 8.33 -9.45 -12.91
N GLU A 86 7.15 -8.87 -12.72
CA GLU A 86 6.40 -8.97 -11.47
C GLU A 86 5.30 -10.02 -11.62
N THR A 87 5.35 -11.10 -10.84
CA THR A 87 4.35 -12.17 -10.87
C THR A 87 3.06 -11.79 -10.15
N ASN A 88 3.15 -10.92 -9.14
CA ASN A 88 2.01 -10.44 -8.40
C ASN A 88 2.12 -8.92 -8.11
N PRO A 89 1.47 -8.07 -8.91
CA PRO A 89 1.49 -6.61 -8.73
C PRO A 89 0.61 -6.10 -7.59
N TYR A 90 -0.18 -6.96 -6.95
CA TYR A 90 -1.13 -6.54 -5.91
C TYR A 90 -0.48 -5.81 -4.73
N PRO A 91 0.59 -6.32 -4.08
CA PRO A 91 1.14 -5.69 -2.88
C PRO A 91 1.70 -4.29 -3.15
N ARG A 92 2.40 -4.12 -4.27
CA ARG A 92 2.94 -2.82 -4.71
C ARG A 92 1.82 -1.84 -5.03
N THR A 93 0.82 -2.29 -5.79
CA THR A 93 -0.32 -1.45 -6.19
C THR A 93 -1.10 -0.97 -4.98
N LEU A 94 -1.33 -1.86 -4.01
CA LEU A 94 -2.00 -1.52 -2.75
C LEU A 94 -1.20 -0.50 -1.94
N LEU A 95 0.12 -0.71 -1.79
CA LEU A 95 0.99 0.21 -1.07
C LEU A 95 0.99 1.61 -1.69
N SER A 96 1.21 1.70 -3.00
CA SER A 96 1.24 2.97 -3.72
C SER A 96 -0.10 3.71 -3.64
N SER A 97 -1.22 2.99 -3.72
CA SER A 97 -2.55 3.58 -3.57
C SER A 97 -2.76 4.13 -2.15
N ALA A 98 -2.38 3.36 -1.13
CA ALA A 98 -2.51 3.79 0.26
C ALA A 98 -1.56 4.98 0.58
N GLU A 99 -0.35 5.01 0.04
CA GLU A 99 0.59 6.14 0.17
C GLU A 99 0.03 7.41 -0.48
N ALA A 100 -0.48 7.31 -1.70
CA ALA A 100 -1.09 8.43 -2.39
C ALA A 100 -2.32 8.97 -1.63
N THR A 101 -3.10 8.08 -0.98
CA THR A 101 -4.22 8.47 -0.10
C THR A 101 -3.74 9.33 1.06
N VAL A 102 -2.71 8.88 1.79
CA VAL A 102 -2.15 9.63 2.93
C VAL A 102 -1.58 10.98 2.49
N LEU A 103 -0.90 11.03 1.35
CA LEU A 103 -0.35 12.27 0.79
C LEU A 103 -1.46 13.27 0.42
N MET A 104 -2.57 12.80 -0.17
CA MET A 104 -3.74 13.64 -0.47
C MET A 104 -4.41 14.16 0.81
N GLN A 105 -4.62 13.30 1.80
CA GLN A 105 -5.17 13.71 3.10
C GLN A 105 -4.30 14.77 3.76
N ARG A 106 -2.98 14.56 3.77
CA ARG A 106 -2.02 15.56 4.26
C ARG A 106 -2.15 16.87 3.50
N ALA A 107 -2.14 16.84 2.17
CA ALA A 107 -2.26 18.04 1.35
C ALA A 107 -3.53 18.84 1.68
N VAL A 108 -4.68 18.19 1.82
CA VAL A 108 -5.94 18.84 2.19
C VAL A 108 -5.93 19.37 3.62
N GLN A 109 -5.29 18.67 4.55
CA GLN A 109 -5.22 19.09 5.95
C GLN A 109 -4.27 20.27 6.18
N THR A 110 -3.10 20.25 5.54
CA THR A 110 -2.00 21.19 5.78
C THR A 110 -1.83 22.23 4.67
N LYS A 111 -2.60 22.12 3.57
CA LYS A 111 -2.47 22.94 2.36
C LYS A 111 -1.10 22.82 1.68
N GLU A 112 -0.42 21.69 1.88
CA GLU A 112 0.90 21.42 1.30
C GLU A 112 0.79 20.94 -0.15
N ALA A 113 1.12 21.83 -1.10
CA ALA A 113 1.05 21.53 -2.54
C ALA A 113 2.03 20.42 -2.97
N SER A 114 3.20 20.32 -2.35
CA SER A 114 4.19 19.26 -2.64
C SER A 114 3.66 17.86 -2.29
N ALA A 115 2.85 17.73 -1.25
CA ALA A 115 2.21 16.46 -0.89
C ALA A 115 1.17 16.07 -1.96
N LEU A 116 0.38 17.02 -2.45
CA LEU A 116 -0.58 16.79 -3.54
C LEU A 116 0.15 16.32 -4.80
N GLN A 117 1.20 17.03 -5.21
CA GLN A 117 1.95 16.75 -6.43
C GLN A 117 2.59 15.34 -6.42
N LYS A 118 3.08 14.89 -5.25
CA LYS A 118 3.58 13.53 -5.07
C LYS A 118 2.46 12.49 -5.21
N ALA A 119 1.29 12.74 -4.60
CA ALA A 119 0.15 11.84 -4.72
C ALA A 119 -0.32 11.70 -6.18
N GLU A 120 -0.40 12.82 -6.90
CA GLU A 120 -0.78 12.83 -8.32
C GLU A 120 0.22 12.07 -9.20
N THR A 121 1.51 12.17 -8.88
CA THR A 121 2.57 11.43 -9.58
C THR A 121 2.37 9.93 -9.40
N ILE A 122 2.16 9.47 -8.17
CA ILE A 122 1.90 8.05 -7.88
C ILE A 122 0.65 7.57 -8.63
N MET A 123 -0.45 8.34 -8.57
CA MET A 123 -1.71 7.99 -9.26
C MET A 123 -1.54 7.90 -10.78
N ARG A 124 -0.76 8.79 -11.37
CA ARG A 124 -0.45 8.76 -12.80
C ARG A 124 0.35 7.51 -13.18
N THR A 125 1.35 7.16 -12.39
CA THR A 125 2.12 5.92 -12.57
C THR A 125 1.23 4.70 -12.49
N LEU A 126 0.35 4.62 -11.47
CA LEU A 126 -0.61 3.52 -11.33
C LEU A 126 -1.59 3.42 -12.51
N ALA A 127 -1.98 4.55 -13.11
CA ALA A 127 -2.90 4.57 -14.24
C ALA A 127 -2.28 4.01 -15.54
N THR A 128 -0.96 4.11 -15.70
CA THR A 128 -0.23 3.63 -16.89
C THR A 128 0.45 2.27 -16.70
N ASP A 129 0.47 1.74 -15.47
CA ASP A 129 1.13 0.49 -15.12
C ASP A 129 0.23 -0.73 -15.44
N ALA A 130 0.67 -1.58 -16.36
CA ALA A 130 -0.07 -2.77 -16.80
C ALA A 130 -0.26 -3.79 -15.66
N GLY A 131 0.71 -3.89 -14.74
CA GLY A 131 0.62 -4.74 -13.56
C GLY A 131 -0.45 -4.23 -12.60
N ALA A 132 -0.48 -2.92 -12.32
CA ALA A 132 -1.49 -2.29 -11.50
C ALA A 132 -2.88 -2.47 -12.11
N ALA A 133 -3.04 -2.26 -13.41
CA ALA A 133 -4.31 -2.52 -14.11
C ALA A 133 -4.76 -3.99 -13.97
N THR A 134 -3.82 -4.93 -13.97
CA THR A 134 -4.11 -6.36 -13.76
C THR A 134 -4.53 -6.63 -12.32
N ALA A 135 -3.81 -6.09 -11.32
CA ALA A 135 -4.15 -6.20 -9.90
C ALA A 135 -5.55 -5.63 -9.60
N LEU A 136 -5.89 -4.48 -10.18
CA LEU A 136 -7.18 -3.82 -10.01
C LEU A 136 -8.34 -4.67 -10.54
N ARG A 137 -8.18 -5.30 -11.71
CA ARG A 137 -9.20 -6.20 -12.25
C ARG A 137 -9.37 -7.46 -11.42
N ALA A 138 -8.28 -7.97 -10.84
CA ALA A 138 -8.29 -9.19 -10.05
C ALA A 138 -8.79 -8.99 -8.61
N ASN A 139 -8.81 -7.77 -8.09
CA ASN A 139 -9.17 -7.50 -6.70
C ASN A 139 -10.14 -6.31 -6.56
N ALA A 140 -11.40 -6.61 -6.23
CA ALA A 140 -12.46 -5.62 -6.10
C ALA A 140 -12.20 -4.57 -5.01
N THR A 141 -11.65 -4.98 -3.86
CA THR A 141 -11.32 -4.07 -2.75
C THR A 141 -10.24 -3.07 -3.15
N LEU A 142 -9.18 -3.52 -3.83
CA LEU A 142 -8.14 -2.66 -4.36
C LEU A 142 -8.68 -1.69 -5.41
N ASN A 143 -9.56 -2.18 -6.29
CA ASN A 143 -10.23 -1.33 -7.26
C ASN A 143 -11.06 -0.23 -6.58
N GLU A 144 -11.80 -0.56 -5.52
CA GLU A 144 -12.59 0.41 -4.76
C GLU A 144 -11.72 1.48 -4.08
N VAL A 145 -10.57 1.10 -3.50
CA VAL A 145 -9.59 2.05 -2.95
C VAL A 145 -9.12 3.03 -4.02
N VAL A 146 -8.72 2.52 -5.20
CA VAL A 146 -8.21 3.36 -6.29
C VAL A 146 -9.30 4.24 -6.91
N THR A 147 -10.53 3.74 -7.04
CA THR A 147 -11.66 4.54 -7.53
C THR A 147 -11.99 5.67 -6.56
N THR A 148 -12.11 5.35 -5.26
CA THR A 148 -12.36 6.34 -4.21
C THR A 148 -11.30 7.44 -4.22
N MET A 149 -10.04 7.05 -4.43
CA MET A 149 -8.92 7.96 -4.60
C MET A 149 -9.03 8.86 -5.83
N ARG A 150 -9.41 8.32 -6.99
CA ARG A 150 -9.61 9.12 -8.21
C ARG A 150 -10.72 10.16 -8.03
N ASP A 151 -11.81 9.78 -7.38
CA ASP A 151 -12.92 10.69 -7.08
C ASP A 151 -12.50 11.79 -6.09
N ALA A 152 -11.71 11.42 -5.09
CA ALA A 152 -11.10 12.35 -4.15
C ALA A 152 -10.17 13.35 -4.88
N GLN A 153 -9.31 12.87 -5.78
CA GLN A 153 -8.46 13.72 -6.61
C GLN A 153 -9.28 14.69 -7.47
N ALA A 154 -10.33 14.22 -8.14
CA ALA A 154 -11.20 15.06 -8.95
C ALA A 154 -11.90 16.16 -8.13
N THR A 155 -12.15 15.91 -6.85
CA THR A 155 -12.69 16.90 -5.93
C THR A 155 -11.66 17.97 -5.59
N VAL A 156 -10.43 17.57 -5.25
CA VAL A 156 -9.32 18.50 -4.98
C VAL A 156 -8.94 19.30 -6.23
N ALA A 157 -8.96 18.69 -7.43
CA ALA A 157 -8.69 19.38 -8.69
C ALA A 157 -9.72 20.48 -9.01
N ARG A 158 -10.99 20.27 -8.65
CA ARG A 158 -12.07 21.25 -8.87
C ARG A 158 -12.08 22.38 -7.84
N SER A 159 -11.78 22.07 -6.59
CA SER A 159 -11.93 23.01 -5.47
C SER A 159 -10.60 23.56 -4.93
N GLY A 160 -9.47 23.07 -5.45
CA GLY A 160 -8.15 23.34 -4.91
C GLY A 160 -7.97 22.78 -3.49
N LEU A 161 -6.87 23.19 -2.83
CA LEU A 161 -6.62 22.87 -1.41
C LEU A 161 -7.46 23.72 -0.43
N GLN A 162 -8.39 24.52 -0.96
CA GLN A 162 -9.30 25.38 -0.18
C GLN A 162 -10.70 24.76 -0.10
N LEU A 163 -10.78 23.51 0.36
CA LEU A 163 -12.07 22.89 0.68
C LEU A 163 -12.72 23.61 1.86
N SER A 164 -14.05 23.76 1.83
CA SER A 164 -14.81 24.15 3.04
C SER A 164 -14.59 23.13 4.15
N GLU A 165 -14.82 23.50 5.41
CA GLU A 165 -14.68 22.57 6.53
C GLU A 165 -15.60 21.34 6.40
N SER A 166 -16.80 21.51 5.83
CA SER A 166 -17.69 20.38 5.53
C SER A 166 -17.12 19.48 4.44
N ALA A 167 -16.66 20.05 3.32
CA ALA A 167 -16.07 19.30 2.22
C ALA A 167 -14.78 18.59 2.63
N LYS A 168 -13.98 19.22 3.50
CA LYS A 168 -12.78 18.62 4.10
C LYS A 168 -13.13 17.40 4.96
N LYS A 169 -14.17 17.49 5.80
CA LYS A 169 -14.63 16.35 6.60
C LYS A 169 -15.15 15.20 5.74
N GLU A 170 -15.97 15.50 4.74
CA GLU A 170 -16.48 14.50 3.78
C GLU A 170 -15.34 13.83 3.01
N PHE A 171 -14.36 14.63 2.55
CA PHE A 171 -13.17 14.14 1.88
C PHE A 171 -12.36 13.17 2.75
N LEU A 172 -12.09 13.56 4.00
CA LEU A 172 -11.33 12.73 4.93
C LEU A 172 -12.10 11.45 5.27
N GLN A 173 -13.41 11.52 5.42
CA GLN A 173 -14.24 10.35 5.65
C GLN A 173 -14.23 9.38 4.45
N ALA A 174 -14.41 9.90 3.23
CA ALA A 174 -14.42 9.10 2.01
C ALA A 174 -13.07 8.40 1.78
N THR A 175 -11.96 9.07 2.09
CA THR A 175 -10.61 8.51 1.95
C THR A 175 -10.19 7.60 3.11
N THR A 176 -10.97 7.55 4.20
CA THR A 176 -10.70 6.71 5.37
C THR A 176 -11.60 5.46 5.42
N VAL A 177 -12.71 5.43 4.68
CA VAL A 177 -13.65 4.32 4.66
C VAL A 177 -13.82 3.83 3.23
N ILE A 178 -13.38 2.60 2.94
CA ILE A 178 -13.75 1.90 1.69
C ILE A 178 -15.26 1.74 1.72
N GLY A 179 -15.94 2.22 0.68
CA GLY A 179 -17.35 2.57 0.65
C GLY A 179 -18.26 1.68 1.50
N LYS A 180 -18.99 2.30 2.44
CA LYS A 180 -20.28 1.71 2.81
C LYS A 180 -21.12 1.70 1.54
N LYS A 181 -21.52 0.51 1.09
CA LYS A 181 -22.58 0.30 0.09
C LYS A 181 -23.65 1.37 0.33
N LYS A 182 -23.83 2.32 -0.59
CA LYS A 182 -24.94 3.27 -0.48
C LYS A 182 -26.21 2.43 -0.34
N PRO A 183 -27.07 2.66 0.68
CA PRO A 183 -28.34 1.98 0.73
C PRO A 183 -29.07 2.32 -0.57
N LYS A 184 -29.46 1.28 -1.32
CA LYS A 184 -30.33 1.45 -2.48
C LYS A 184 -31.57 2.18 -1.97
N ARG A 185 -31.78 3.40 -2.45
CA ARG A 185 -33.09 4.05 -2.38
C ARG A 185 -34.04 3.37 -3.35
#